data_AF-A0A7V3MFX9-F1
#
_entry.id   AF-A0A7V3MFX9-F1
#
_cell.length_a   1.000
_cell.length_b   1.000
_cell.length_c   1.000
_cell.angle_alpha   90.00
_cell.angle_beta   90.00
_cell.angle_gamma   90.00
#
_symmetry.space_group_name_H-M   'P 1'
#
loop_
_entity.id
_entity.type
_entity.pdbx_description
1 polymer ?
#
loop_
_entity_poly.entity_id
_entity_poly.type
_entity_poly.pdbx_seq_one_letter_code
_entity_poly.pdbx_strand_id
1 'polypeptide(L)' 'MRSEGDTWDITTSVGSTALYVATARALEAQKPDPLAVDPYAEVFCRAVGG' A
#
# COMPACT_ATOMS: atom_id res chain seq x y z
N MET A 1 9.36 -0.50 16.74
CA MET A 1 9.71 -1.89 16.39
C MET A 1 8.43 -2.71 16.32
N ARG A 2 8.38 -3.84 15.62
CA ARG A 2 7.24 -4.76 15.75
C ARG A 2 7.37 -5.50 17.07
N SER A 3 6.30 -5.54 17.85
CA SER A 3 6.20 -6.39 19.03
C SER A 3 5.25 -7.55 18.72
N GLU A 4 5.41 -8.65 19.45
CA GLU A 4 4.46 -9.76 19.38
C GLU A 4 3.07 -9.28 19.81
N GLY A 5 2.05 -9.52 18.99
CA GLY A 5 0.67 -9.08 19.24
C GLY A 5 0.28 -7.68 18.70
N ASP A 6 1.23 -6.91 18.15
CA ASP A 6 0.90 -5.59 17.58
C ASP A 6 0.05 -5.72 16.31
N THR A 7 -1.19 -5.25 16.38
CA THR A 7 -2.14 -5.18 15.26
C THR A 7 -2.07 -3.79 14.61
N TRP A 8 -2.11 -3.74 13.29
CA TRP A 8 -2.15 -2.47 12.55
C TRP A 8 -3.37 -2.44 11.65
N ASP A 9 -4.15 -1.38 11.79
CA ASP A 9 -5.20 -1.03 10.85
C ASP A 9 -4.60 -0.33 9.62
N ILE A 10 -5.16 -0.59 8.44
CA ILE A 10 -4.64 -0.09 7.16
C ILE A 10 -4.68 1.45 7.05
N THR A 11 -5.49 2.13 7.85
CA THR A 11 -5.66 3.59 7.76
C THR A 11 -4.91 4.36 8.84
N THR A 12 -4.19 3.71 9.76
CA THR A 12 -3.54 4.37 10.90
C THR A 12 -2.05 4.04 11.01
N SER A 13 -1.24 5.02 11.44
CA SER A 13 0.20 4.87 11.73
C SER A 13 1.00 4.15 10.64
N VAL A 14 1.45 2.91 10.88
CA VAL A 14 2.18 2.11 9.89
C VAL A 14 1.29 1.77 8.69
N GLY A 15 0.00 1.49 8.90
CA GLY A 15 -0.95 1.18 7.84
C GLY A 15 -1.13 2.36 6.88
N SER A 16 -1.32 3.58 7.39
CA SER A 16 -1.48 4.76 6.53
C SER A 16 -0.23 5.01 5.67
N THR A 17 0.95 4.78 6.23
CA THR A 17 2.21 4.88 5.48
C THR A 17 2.31 3.78 4.42
N ALA A 18 1.93 2.54 4.74
CA ALA A 18 1.92 1.44 3.80
C ALA A 18 0.95 1.69 2.62
N LEU A 19 -0.25 2.19 2.92
CA LEU A 19 -1.24 2.61 1.92
C LEU A 19 -0.71 3.70 1.00
N TYR A 20 -0.05 4.71 1.56
CA TYR A 20 0.53 5.80 0.78
C TYR A 20 1.55 5.27 -0.25
N VAL A 21 2.48 4.41 0.18
CA VAL A 21 3.50 3.86 -0.72
C VAL A 21 2.91 2.87 -1.72
N ALA A 22 1.92 2.05 -1.33
CA ALA A 22 1.21 1.16 -2.25
C ALA A 22 0.49 1.96 -3.35
N THR A 23 -0.16 3.07 -2.99
CA THR A 23 -0.81 3.98 -3.94
C THR A 23 0.21 4.54 -4.93
N ALA A 24 1.39 4.98 -4.46
CA ALA A 24 2.44 5.46 -5.34
C ALA A 24 2.90 4.39 -6.35
N ARG A 25 3.03 3.13 -5.93
CA ARG A 25 3.39 2.02 -6.85
C ARG A 25 2.26 1.71 -7.84
N ALA A 26 1.00 1.78 -7.42
CA ALA A 26 -0.13 1.59 -8.32
C ALA A 26 -0.21 2.70 -9.39
N LEU A 27 0.19 3.93 -9.04
CA LEU A 27 0.28 5.04 -10.00
C LEU A 27 1.49 4.89 -10.94
N GLU A 28 2.65 4.44 -10.43
CA GLU A 28 3.83 4.15 -11.26
C GLU A 28 3.51 3.12 -12.34
N ALA A 29 2.82 2.04 -11.99
CA ALA A 29 2.46 0.96 -12.90
C ALA A 29 1.54 1.38 -14.07
N GLN A 30 0.90 2.56 -13.98
CA GLN A 30 0.04 3.12 -15.03
C GLN A 30 0.77 4.00 -16.04
N LYS A 31 2.07 4.26 -15.84
CA LYS A 31 2.87 5.02 -16.80
C LYS A 31 3.04 4.24 -18.11
N PRO A 32 3.24 4.93 -19.25
CA PRO A 32 3.53 4.27 -20.53
C PRO A 32 4.79 3.39 -20.52
N ASP A 33 5.79 3.76 -19.72
CA ASP A 33 7.04 3.03 -19.50
C ASP A 33 7.35 3.01 -17.99
N PRO A 34 6.73 2.10 -17.22
CA PRO A 34 6.83 2.08 -15.77
C PRO A 34 8.18 1.52 -15.33
N LEU A 35 8.83 2.16 -14.34
CA LEU A 35 10.10 1.66 -13.79
C LEU A 35 9.91 0.32 -13.05
N ALA A 36 8.75 0.13 -12.43
CA ALA A 36 8.39 -1.08 -11.71
C ALA A 36 6.88 -1.32 -11.76
N VAL A 37 6.49 -2.60 -11.77
CA VAL A 37 5.08 -3.02 -11.71
C VAL A 37 4.88 -3.90 -10.48
N ASP A 38 4.09 -3.42 -9.53
CA ASP A 38 3.60 -4.18 -8.39
C ASP A 38 2.15 -4.62 -8.70
N PRO A 39 1.90 -5.90 -9.07
CA PRO A 39 0.58 -6.35 -9.49
C PRO A 39 -0.46 -6.37 -8.34
N TYR A 40 -0.02 -6.20 -7.09
CA TYR A 40 -0.89 -6.25 -5.91
C TYR A 40 -1.12 -4.88 -5.28
N ALA A 41 -0.40 -3.84 -5.71
CA ALA A 41 -0.52 -2.50 -5.15
C ALA A 41 -1.97 -1.97 -5.22
N GLU A 42 -2.64 -2.16 -6.35
CA GLU A 42 -4.03 -1.70 -6.51
C GLU A 42 -5.00 -2.51 -5.64
N VAL A 43 -4.81 -3.83 -5.54
CA VAL A 43 -5.62 -4.69 -4.67
C VAL A 43 -5.47 -4.28 -3.21
N PHE A 44 -4.25 -3.97 -2.79
CA PHE A 44 -3.98 -3.46 -1.45
C PHE A 44 -4.70 -2.13 -1.19
N CYS A 45 -4.65 -1.17 -2.13
CA CYS A 45 -5.33 0.12 -2.00
C CYS A 45 -6.85 -0.01 -1.87
N ARG A 46 -7.46 -1.01 -2.53
CA ARG A 46 -8.92 -1.26 -2.45
C ARG A 46 -9.38 -1.75 -1.09
N ALA A 47 -8.48 -2.19 -0.20
CA ALA A 47 -8.84 -2.59 1.16
C ALA A 47 -9.09 -1.39 2.11
N VAL A 48 -8.91 -0.16 1.63
CA VAL A 48 -9.28 1.06 2.37
C VAL A 48 -10.80 1.12 2.57
N GLY A 49 -11.22 1.27 3.83
CA GLY A 49 -12.63 1.42 4.18
C GLY A 49 -13.42 0.11 4.26
N GLY A 50 -12.74 -1.01 4.53
CA GLY A 50 -13.39 -2.27 4.92
C GLY A 50 -14.26 -2.17 6.17
#